data_AF-A0A2M8NEL2-F1
#
_entry.id   AF-A0A2M8NEL2-F1
#
_cell.length_a   1.000
_cell.length_b   1.000
_cell.length_c   1.000
_cell.angle_alpha   90.00
_cell.angle_beta   90.00
_cell.angle_gamma   90.00
#
_symmetry.space_group_name_H-M   'P 1'
#
loop_
_entity.id
_entity.type
_entity.pdbx_description
1 polymer ?
#
loop_
_entity_poly.entity_id
_entity_poly.type
_entity_poly.pdbx_seq_one_letter_code
_entity_poly.pdbx_strand_id
1 'polypeptide(L)' 'MKTIISSKTKKATISTDGPFVVIGEKINPTGRKKLAAALQEGNLDYVRDLARKQIEAGAD' A
#
# COMPACT_ATOMS: atom_id res chain seq x y z
N MET A 1 -11.26 -11.14 -16.85
CA MET A 1 -10.58 -11.78 -15.68
C MET A 1 -11.05 -11.10 -14.39
N LYS A 2 -11.23 -11.83 -13.28
CA LYS A 2 -11.64 -11.26 -11.99
C LYS A 2 -10.80 -11.85 -10.86
N THR A 3 -10.13 -10.99 -10.10
CA THR A 3 -9.30 -11.32 -8.93
C THR A 3 -9.79 -10.52 -7.73
N ILE A 4 -9.90 -11.16 -6.57
CA ILE A 4 -10.32 -10.50 -5.34
C ILE A 4 -9.19 -10.62 -4.33
N ILE A 5 -8.76 -9.47 -3.79
CA ILE A 5 -7.78 -9.38 -2.71
C ILE A 5 -8.53 -8.94 -1.45
N SER A 6 -8.21 -9.52 -0.30
CA SER A 6 -8.92 -9.22 0.96
C SER A 6 -7.98 -9.02 2.13
N SER A 7 -8.35 -8.09 3.01
CA SER A 7 -7.79 -7.94 4.35
C SER A 7 -8.82 -8.37 5.40
N LYS A 8 -8.50 -8.20 6.69
CA LYS A 8 -9.43 -8.46 7.79
C LYS A 8 -10.70 -7.61 7.72
N THR A 9 -10.64 -6.42 7.10
CA THR A 9 -11.72 -5.42 7.15
C THR A 9 -12.20 -4.95 5.77
N LYS A 10 -11.48 -5.27 4.68
CA LYS A 10 -11.81 -4.79 3.32
C LYS A 10 -11.60 -5.87 2.26
N LYS A 11 -12.26 -5.70 1.11
CA LYS A 11 -12.04 -6.47 -0.11
C LYS A 11 -11.88 -5.52 -1.30
N ALA A 12 -10.85 -5.71 -2.11
CA ALA A 12 -10.62 -5.04 -3.37
C ALA A 12 -10.85 -6.03 -4.52
N THR A 13 -11.62 -5.63 -5.53
CA THR A 13 -11.88 -6.46 -6.72
C THR A 13 -11.18 -5.85 -7.92
N ILE A 14 -10.26 -6.61 -8.51
CA ILE A 14 -9.54 -6.25 -9.74
C ILE A 14 -10.16 -7.05 -10.88
N SER A 15 -10.79 -6.36 -11.84
CA SER A 15 -11.37 -6.99 -13.02
C SER A 15 -11.13 -6.18 -14.27
N THR A 16 -11.07 -6.86 -15.41
CA THR A 16 -10.88 -6.25 -16.74
C THR A 16 -11.94 -5.20 -17.07
N ASP A 17 -13.17 -5.44 -16.64
CA ASP A 17 -14.34 -4.60 -16.94
C ASP A 17 -14.81 -3.81 -15.70
N GLY A 18 -13.95 -3.72 -14.67
CA GLY A 18 -14.25 -3.09 -13.39
C GLY A 18 -13.77 -1.64 -13.30
N PRO A 19 -14.09 -0.96 -12.18
CA PRO A 19 -13.50 0.34 -11.88
C PRO A 19 -11.98 0.23 -11.72
N PHE A 20 -11.28 1.35 -11.96
CA PHE A 20 -9.85 1.44 -11.75
C PHE A 20 -9.51 1.29 -10.26
N VAL A 21 -8.52 0.44 -9.95
CA VAL A 21 -8.04 0.22 -8.58
C VAL A 21 -6.67 0.88 -8.44
N VAL A 22 -6.54 1.77 -7.47
CA VAL A 22 -5.29 2.49 -7.19
C VAL A 22 -4.42 1.68 -6.24
N ILE A 23 -3.26 1.22 -6.71
CA ILE A 23 -2.29 0.47 -5.90
C ILE A 23 -1.21 1.43 -5.38
N GLY A 24 -1.04 1.50 -4.06
CA GLY A 24 -0.02 2.34 -3.43
C GLY A 24 1.41 1.83 -3.63
N GLU A 25 2.30 2.62 -4.23
CA GLU A 25 3.70 2.28 -4.49
C GLU A 25 4.71 2.80 -3.44
N LYS A 26 4.30 3.68 -2.51
CA LYS A 26 5.25 4.49 -1.70
C LYS A 26 5.97 3.71 -0.62
N ILE A 27 5.50 2.52 -0.23
CA ILE A 27 6.22 1.61 0.68
C ILE A 27 7.19 0.76 -0.16
N ASN A 28 8.18 1.43 -0.74
CA ASN A 28 9.27 0.83 -1.49
C ASN A 28 10.57 1.55 -1.06
N PRO A 29 11.56 0.83 -0.50
CA PRO A 29 12.78 1.46 0.02
C PRO A 29 13.71 1.99 -1.08
N THR A 30 13.51 1.61 -2.35
CA THR A 30 14.36 2.02 -3.47
C THR A 30 14.39 3.55 -3.59
N GLY A 31 15.58 4.15 -3.48
CA GLY A 31 15.76 5.61 -3.50
C GLY A 31 15.24 6.35 -2.26
N ARG A 32 14.72 5.66 -1.23
CA ARG A 32 14.14 6.26 -0.02
C ARG A 32 14.95 5.93 1.22
N LYS A 33 16.05 6.68 1.43
CA LYS A 33 16.99 6.48 2.56
C LYS A 33 16.32 6.33 3.92
N LYS A 34 15.33 7.19 4.24
CA LYS A 34 14.59 7.14 5.51
C LYS A 34 13.77 5.86 5.67
N LEU A 35 13.13 5.39 4.60
CA LEU A 35 12.35 4.15 4.64
C LEU A 35 13.27 2.93 4.75
N ALA A 36 14.38 2.92 4.02
CA ALA A 36 15.37 1.86 4.11
C ALA A 36 15.93 1.71 5.53
N ALA A 37 16.34 2.83 6.16
CA ALA A 37 16.83 2.83 7.53
C ALA A 37 15.75 2.37 8.53
N ALA A 38 14.53 2.89 8.44
CA ALA A 38 13.43 2.47 9.32
C ALA A 38 13.14 0.97 9.22
N LEU A 39 13.19 0.39 8.01
CA LEU A 39 13.02 -1.05 7.82
C LEU A 39 14.19 -1.86 8.41
N GLN A 40 15.43 -1.40 8.25
CA GLN A 40 16.62 -2.04 8.84
C GLN A 40 16.58 -2.03 10.37
N GLU A 41 16.07 -0.96 10.96
CA GLU A 41 15.91 -0.78 12.42
C GLU A 41 14.66 -1.49 12.97
N GLY A 42 13.82 -2.08 12.11
CA GLY A 42 12.54 -2.67 12.51
C GLY A 42 11.49 -1.64 12.96
N ASN A 43 11.70 -0.36 12.69
CA ASN A 43 10.77 0.72 13.00
C ASN A 43 9.59 0.72 12.02
N LEU A 44 8.50 0.04 12.41
CA LEU A 44 7.29 -0.07 11.60
C LEU A 44 6.37 1.15 11.70
N ASP A 45 6.60 2.10 12.61
CA ASP A 45 5.70 3.23 12.78
C ASP A 45 5.74 4.17 11.58
N TYR A 46 6.94 4.39 11.02
CA TYR A 46 7.09 5.14 9.78
C TYR A 46 6.41 4.44 8.60
N VAL A 47 6.48 3.11 8.52
CA VAL A 47 5.83 2.31 7.47
C VAL A 47 4.31 2.42 7.58
N ARG A 48 3.75 2.33 8.80
CA ARG A 48 2.32 2.47 9.07
C ARG A 48 1.81 3.86 8.71
N ASP A 49 2.56 4.91 9.01
CA ASP A 49 2.23 6.28 8.61
C ASP A 49 2.16 6.44 7.08
N LEU A 50 3.15 5.90 6.35
CA LEU A 50 3.13 5.87 4.89
C LEU A 50 1.92 5.08 4.34
N ALA A 51 1.54 3.98 4.98
CA ALA A 51 0.36 3.21 4.58
C ALA A 51 -0.92 4.05 4.71
N ARG A 52 -1.12 4.72 5.85
CA ARG A 52 -2.30 5.59 6.08
C ARG A 52 -2.39 6.72 5.07
N LYS A 53 -1.28 7.41 4.81
CA LYS A 53 -1.23 8.50 3.83
C LYS A 53 -1.59 8.06 2.42
N GLN A 54 -1.24 6.83 2.04
CA GLN A 54 -1.62 6.31 0.73
C GLN A 54 -3.13 6.01 0.65
N ILE A 55 -3.72 5.49 1.72
CA ILE A 55 -5.17 5.25 1.80
C ILE A 55 -5.92 6.59 1.75
N GLU A 56 -5.46 7.60 2.49
CA GLU A 56 -6.01 8.97 2.45
C GLU A 56 -5.90 9.60 1.06
N ALA A 57 -4.87 9.25 0.29
CA ALA A 57 -4.68 9.68 -1.09
C ALA A 57 -5.44 8.83 -2.13
N GLY A 58 -6.22 7.84 -1.70
CA GLY A 58 -7.11 7.06 -2.57
C GLY A 58 -6.60 5.68 -3.00
N ALA A 59 -5.50 5.17 -2.41
CA ALA A 59 -5.12 3.76 -2.59
C ALA A 59 -6.09 2.84 -1.83
N ASP A 60 -6.40 1.66 -2.41
CA ASP A 60 -7.41 0.73 -1.87
C ASP A 60 -6.94 -0.74 -1.87
#